data_AF-A0A2H0IWE2-F1
#
_entry.id   AF-A0A2H0IWE2-F1
#
_cell.length_a   1.000
_cell.length_b   1.000
_cell.length_c   1.000
_cell.angle_alpha   90.00
_cell.angle_beta   90.00
_cell.angle_gamma   90.00
#
_symmetry.space_group_name_H-M   'P 1'
#
loop_
_entity.id
_entity.type
_entity.pdbx_description
1 polymer ?
#
loop_
_entity_poly.entity_id
_entity_poly.type
_entity_poly.pdbx_seq_one_letter_code
_entity_poly.pdbx_strand_id
1 'polypeptide(L)'
;MVRVETSLGVIDIELFDTAAPATVANFLTYVQSAAFDGTFFHRSVPGFVIQGGGYRWNTASNTVAPVPANAPVVNEFSATRSNLRGTVAMAKLGGDPNSATSQWFVNLADNAANLDHQNGGFTVFGKVVGNGMTVVDALAKWPVYSVNFGLSIGTLTGVPVDLAGSTSITAANLAMVTRATLLPTRTLSLLPGWNLAGNGSDAPLNVSTAFADAQRFVTVWKWVAGASGGFWAFYAPALAAQGGQVLADYAASKGYQVLESIQAGEGFWVNVAQNQASVLTVPYGNAVTSGALSSVLQPGWNLAAIGTTTPPQQFVTAQTSAVTTLWAWDSARSQWYFYAPDLAAKGGMVLTDYIASKSYLDFATESKSLGFGVGFWVNRP
;
A
#
# COMPACT_ATOMS: atom_id res chain seq x y z
N MET A 1 6.84 -5.70 -3.66
CA MET A 1 6.18 -4.57 -4.35
C MET A 1 6.96 -3.29 -4.08
N VAL A 2 7.06 -2.38 -5.04
CA VAL A 2 7.65 -1.05 -4.83
C VAL A 2 6.55 0.00 -4.97
N ARG A 3 6.54 0.96 -4.04
CA ARG A 3 5.70 2.14 -4.10
C ARG A 3 6.50 3.32 -4.63
N VAL A 4 5.95 4.01 -5.62
CA VAL A 4 6.47 5.26 -6.15
C VAL A 4 5.47 6.36 -5.81
N GLU A 5 5.84 7.19 -4.84
CA GLU A 5 5.10 8.40 -4.48
C GLU A 5 5.47 9.51 -5.48
N THR A 6 4.46 10.16 -6.03
CA THR A 6 4.60 11.23 -7.02
C THR A 6 3.87 12.49 -6.58
N SER A 7 4.16 13.60 -7.26
CA SER A 7 3.45 14.87 -7.10
C SER A 7 1.92 14.78 -7.25
N LEU A 8 1.39 13.78 -7.97
CA LEU A 8 -0.05 13.58 -8.17
C LEU A 8 -0.66 12.42 -7.37
N GLY A 9 0.16 11.62 -6.69
CA GLY A 9 -0.31 10.45 -5.96
C GLY A 9 0.62 9.25 -6.09
N VAL A 10 0.10 8.09 -5.74
CA VAL A 10 0.89 6.88 -5.54
C VAL A 10 0.77 5.92 -6.72
N ILE A 11 1.89 5.35 -7.15
CA ILE A 11 1.97 4.28 -8.14
C ILE A 11 2.59 3.06 -7.45
N ASP A 12 1.80 2.00 -7.31
CA ASP A 12 2.29 0.72 -6.77
C ASP A 12 2.67 -0.23 -7.90
N ILE A 13 3.87 -0.81 -7.82
CA ILE A 13 4.46 -1.68 -8.83
C ILE A 13 4.71 -3.07 -8.21
N GLU A 14 3.98 -4.06 -8.70
CA GLU A 14 4.29 -5.47 -8.46
C GLU A 14 5.48 -5.85 -9.33
N LEU A 15 6.56 -6.35 -8.72
CA LEU A 15 7.78 -6.73 -9.42
C LEU A 15 7.76 -8.23 -9.75
N PHE A 16 8.40 -8.61 -10.85
CA PHE A 16 8.49 -9.99 -11.32
C PHE A 16 9.86 -10.59 -10.99
N ASP A 17 10.21 -10.62 -9.71
CA ASP A 17 11.50 -11.03 -9.17
C ASP A 17 11.93 -12.45 -9.55
N THR A 18 10.98 -13.37 -9.73
CA THR A 18 11.29 -14.72 -10.25
C THR A 18 11.53 -14.73 -11.76
N ALA A 19 10.89 -13.83 -12.51
CA ALA A 19 10.87 -13.88 -13.97
C ALA A 19 11.92 -12.98 -14.65
N ALA A 20 12.33 -11.89 -13.99
CA ALA A 20 13.38 -10.97 -14.39
C ALA A 20 14.29 -10.62 -13.18
N PRO A 21 14.96 -11.63 -12.59
CA PRO A 21 15.67 -11.48 -11.32
C PRO A 21 16.79 -10.43 -11.35
N ALA A 22 17.59 -10.37 -12.42
CA ALA A 22 18.69 -9.42 -12.49
C ALA A 22 18.18 -7.98 -12.62
N THR A 23 17.14 -7.78 -13.42
CA THR A 23 16.50 -6.48 -13.65
C THR A 23 15.82 -5.98 -12.39
N VAL A 24 15.10 -6.86 -11.68
CA VAL A 24 14.47 -6.52 -10.41
C VAL A 24 15.51 -6.19 -9.34
N ALA A 25 16.59 -6.98 -9.22
CA ALA A 25 17.67 -6.68 -8.29
C ALA A 25 18.34 -5.32 -8.58
N ASN A 26 18.59 -5.02 -9.86
CA ASN A 26 19.08 -3.71 -10.29
C ASN A 26 18.11 -2.58 -9.88
N PHE A 27 16.83 -2.69 -10.21
CA PHE A 27 15.82 -1.68 -9.86
C PHE A 27 15.73 -1.46 -8.35
N LEU A 28 15.71 -2.55 -7.57
CA LEU A 28 15.66 -2.48 -6.10
C LEU A 28 16.90 -1.84 -5.49
N THR A 29 18.08 -1.97 -6.12
CA THR A 29 19.30 -1.28 -5.67
C THR A 29 19.11 0.25 -5.71
N TYR A 30 18.49 0.79 -6.76
CA TYR A 30 18.19 2.22 -6.85
C TYR A 30 17.10 2.66 -5.86
N VAL A 31 16.08 1.82 -5.64
CA VAL A 31 15.03 2.09 -4.64
C VAL A 31 15.62 2.13 -3.23
N GLN A 32 16.40 1.13 -2.85
CA GLN A 32 16.96 0.99 -1.50
C GLN A 32 18.02 2.05 -1.18
N SER A 33 18.74 2.55 -2.20
CA SER A 33 19.70 3.65 -2.07
C SER A 33 19.06 5.05 -2.18
N ALA A 34 17.72 5.14 -2.26
CA ALA A 34 17.00 6.40 -2.47
C ALA A 34 17.45 7.17 -3.72
N ALA A 35 17.95 6.48 -4.74
CA ALA A 35 18.43 7.10 -5.97
C ALA A 35 17.27 7.67 -6.82
N PHE A 36 16.07 7.12 -6.67
CA PHE A 36 14.86 7.64 -7.32
C PHE A 36 14.18 8.77 -6.56
N ASP A 37 14.54 9.03 -5.30
CA ASP A 37 13.97 10.12 -4.52
C ASP A 37 14.38 11.47 -5.15
N GLY A 38 13.38 12.34 -5.32
CA GLY A 38 13.55 13.64 -6.00
C GLY A 38 13.83 13.52 -7.50
N THR A 39 13.60 12.35 -8.11
CA THR A 39 13.59 12.25 -9.58
C THR A 39 12.29 12.78 -10.18
N PHE A 40 12.21 12.87 -11.50
CA PHE A 40 10.97 13.23 -12.20
C PHE A 40 10.82 12.40 -13.46
N PHE A 41 9.58 12.31 -13.97
CA PHE A 41 9.34 11.77 -15.30
C PHE A 41 9.86 12.77 -16.33
N HIS A 42 10.99 12.45 -16.95
CA HIS A 42 11.69 13.34 -17.87
C HIS A 42 11.27 13.18 -19.33
N ARG A 43 10.40 12.21 -19.62
CA ARG A 43 9.83 12.00 -20.95
C ARG A 43 8.44 11.36 -20.86
N SER A 44 7.47 11.95 -21.53
CA SER A 44 6.13 11.40 -21.73
C SER A 44 5.79 11.46 -23.22
N VAL A 45 5.31 10.34 -23.75
CA VAL A 45 4.77 10.24 -25.12
C VAL A 45 3.34 9.71 -25.00
N PRO A 46 2.32 10.56 -25.19
CA PRO A 46 0.92 10.17 -25.05
C PRO A 46 0.59 8.93 -25.88
N GLY A 47 -0.10 7.96 -25.26
CA GLY A 47 -0.45 6.70 -25.91
C GLY A 47 0.72 5.72 -26.14
N PHE A 48 1.92 6.02 -25.63
CA PHE A 48 3.08 5.14 -25.74
C PHE A 48 3.68 4.83 -24.36
N VAL A 49 4.52 5.71 -23.81
CA VAL A 49 5.20 5.47 -22.52
C VAL A 49 5.39 6.77 -21.74
N ILE A 50 5.50 6.65 -20.41
CA ILE A 50 6.04 7.70 -19.55
C ILE A 50 7.27 7.16 -18.82
N GLN A 51 8.37 7.91 -18.88
CA GLN A 51 9.73 7.45 -18.53
C GLN A 51 10.36 8.37 -17.49
N GLY A 52 11.04 7.75 -16.51
CA GLY A 52 11.67 8.42 -15.37
C GLY A 52 12.96 7.73 -14.92
N GLY A 53 13.43 8.09 -13.72
CA GLY A 53 14.61 7.47 -13.09
C GLY A 53 15.96 7.87 -13.70
N GLY A 54 15.99 8.83 -14.62
CA GLY A 54 17.22 9.29 -15.28
C GLY A 54 17.83 10.55 -14.68
N TYR A 55 16.98 11.43 -14.12
CA TYR A 55 17.39 12.75 -13.66
C TYR A 55 16.67 13.11 -12.37
N ARG A 56 17.35 13.89 -11.52
CA ARG A 56 16.83 14.43 -10.27
C ARG A 56 16.89 15.93 -10.22
N TRP A 57 15.90 16.51 -9.55
CA TRP A 57 15.85 17.92 -9.25
C TRP A 57 16.55 18.21 -7.93
N ASN A 58 17.49 19.14 -7.93
CA ASN A 58 18.08 19.69 -6.72
C ASN A 58 17.31 20.95 -6.31
N THR A 59 16.55 20.86 -5.22
CA THR A 59 15.71 21.97 -4.71
C THR A 59 16.53 23.14 -4.16
N ALA A 60 17.74 22.90 -3.65
CA ALA A 60 18.57 23.97 -3.09
C ALA A 60 19.17 24.86 -4.18
N SER A 61 19.54 24.28 -5.32
CA SER A 61 20.16 25.00 -6.44
C SER A 61 19.23 25.25 -7.62
N ASN A 62 18.01 24.69 -7.63
CA ASN A 62 17.10 24.68 -8.77
C ASN A 62 17.76 24.18 -10.07
N THR A 63 18.56 23.12 -9.95
CA THR A 63 19.26 22.49 -11.08
C THR A 63 18.88 21.02 -11.21
N VAL A 64 19.15 20.46 -12.39
CA VAL A 64 18.97 19.03 -12.65
C VAL A 64 20.33 18.33 -12.66
N ALA A 65 20.38 17.13 -12.11
CA ALA A 65 21.54 16.25 -12.20
C ALA A 65 21.12 14.85 -12.67
N PRO A 66 21.98 14.11 -13.39
CA PRO A 66 21.70 12.71 -13.72
C PRO A 66 21.68 11.86 -12.45
N VAL A 67 20.84 10.83 -12.45
CA VAL A 67 20.95 9.74 -11.47
C VAL A 67 22.24 8.98 -11.77
N PRO A 68 23.15 8.80 -10.80
CA PRO A 68 24.38 8.03 -11.01
C PRO A 68 24.04 6.61 -11.45
N ALA A 69 24.58 6.17 -12.59
CA ALA A 69 24.34 4.85 -13.13
C ALA A 69 25.26 3.80 -12.49
N ASN A 70 24.67 2.71 -12.03
CA ASN A 70 25.36 1.46 -11.74
C ASN A 70 25.77 0.76 -13.05
N ALA A 71 26.48 -0.37 -12.92
CA ALA A 71 26.77 -1.24 -14.06
C ALA A 71 25.48 -1.63 -14.82
N PRO A 72 25.50 -1.68 -16.16
CA PRO A 72 24.35 -2.10 -16.94
C PRO A 72 23.90 -3.53 -16.60
N VAL A 73 22.59 -3.77 -16.69
CA VAL A 73 21.99 -5.10 -16.52
C VAL A 73 21.77 -5.78 -17.87
N VAL A 74 22.00 -7.10 -17.90
CA VAL A 74 21.69 -7.93 -19.07
C VAL A 74 20.19 -7.89 -19.35
N ASN A 75 19.82 -7.84 -20.63
CA ASN A 75 18.43 -7.84 -21.05
C ASN A 75 17.77 -9.19 -20.76
N GLU A 76 16.72 -9.21 -19.94
CA GLU A 76 15.91 -10.39 -19.60
C GLU A 76 14.54 -10.35 -20.32
N PHE A 77 14.51 -9.84 -21.54
CA PHE A 77 13.28 -9.79 -22.34
C PHE A 77 12.72 -11.20 -22.56
N SER A 78 11.39 -11.33 -22.48
CA SER A 78 10.67 -12.56 -22.83
C SER A 78 9.34 -12.22 -23.47
N ALA A 79 9.01 -12.92 -24.56
CA ALA A 79 7.72 -12.75 -25.25
C ALA A 79 6.50 -13.10 -24.39
N THR A 80 6.69 -13.92 -23.33
CA THR A 80 5.62 -14.21 -22.36
C THR A 80 5.37 -13.06 -21.37
N ARG A 81 6.24 -12.04 -21.38
CA ARG A 81 6.15 -10.80 -20.58
C ARG A 81 6.22 -9.60 -21.53
N SER A 82 5.18 -9.49 -22.36
CA SER A 82 5.06 -8.46 -23.40
C SER A 82 4.86 -7.05 -22.83
N ASN A 83 5.31 -6.02 -23.56
CA ASN A 83 5.13 -4.60 -23.22
C ASN A 83 3.68 -4.14 -23.43
N LEU A 84 2.77 -4.63 -22.58
CA LEU A 84 1.35 -4.27 -22.55
C LEU A 84 1.08 -3.08 -21.65
N ARG A 85 -0.09 -2.44 -21.79
CA ARG A 85 -0.50 -1.31 -20.94
C ARG A 85 -0.38 -1.65 -19.46
N GLY A 86 0.21 -0.72 -18.70
CA GLY A 86 0.43 -0.84 -17.26
C GLY A 86 1.64 -1.68 -16.86
N THR A 87 2.35 -2.31 -17.80
CA THR A 87 3.63 -2.95 -17.50
C THR A 87 4.75 -1.92 -17.33
N VAL A 88 5.75 -2.28 -16.52
CA VAL A 88 6.95 -1.46 -16.25
C VAL A 88 8.16 -2.15 -16.84
N ALA A 89 8.95 -1.41 -17.62
CA ALA A 89 10.11 -1.94 -18.34
C ALA A 89 11.32 -1.01 -18.26
N MET A 90 12.51 -1.57 -18.46
CA MET A 90 13.77 -0.81 -18.44
C MET A 90 13.99 -0.05 -19.75
N ALA A 91 14.37 1.23 -19.66
CA ALA A 91 14.88 1.98 -20.80
C ALA A 91 16.36 1.63 -21.06
N LYS A 92 16.77 1.77 -22.32
CA LYS A 92 18.07 1.31 -22.85
C LYS A 92 18.50 2.18 -24.03
N LEU A 93 19.81 2.21 -24.28
CA LEU A 93 20.40 2.87 -25.43
C LEU A 93 20.02 2.14 -26.72
N GLY A 94 19.75 2.89 -27.78
CA GLY A 94 19.44 2.32 -29.09
C GLY A 94 20.63 1.54 -29.65
N GLY A 95 20.38 0.31 -30.12
CA GLY A 95 21.42 -0.56 -30.68
C GLY A 95 22.22 -1.36 -29.65
N ASP A 96 22.03 -1.11 -28.35
CA ASP A 96 22.66 -1.88 -27.28
C ASP A 96 21.60 -2.51 -26.36
N PRO A 97 21.30 -3.81 -26.55
CA PRO A 97 20.29 -4.49 -25.77
C PRO A 97 20.56 -4.54 -24.26
N ASN A 98 21.84 -4.55 -23.84
CA ASN A 98 22.27 -4.79 -22.46
C ASN A 98 22.76 -3.50 -21.76
N SER A 99 22.26 -2.34 -22.20
CA SER A 99 22.67 -1.01 -21.71
C SER A 99 21.80 -0.44 -20.59
N ALA A 100 20.78 -1.16 -20.15
CA ALA A 100 19.83 -0.68 -19.15
C ALA A 100 20.51 -0.44 -17.79
N THR A 101 20.24 0.71 -17.17
CA THR A 101 20.79 1.09 -15.84
C THR A 101 19.70 1.55 -14.88
N SER A 102 19.46 2.86 -14.73
CA SER A 102 18.50 3.42 -13.78
C SER A 102 17.15 3.78 -14.40
N GLN A 103 17.10 4.01 -15.72
CA GLN A 103 15.91 4.54 -16.38
C GLN A 103 14.88 3.44 -16.64
N TRP A 104 13.62 3.75 -16.36
CA TRP A 104 12.48 2.87 -16.51
C TRP A 104 11.27 3.63 -17.04
N PHE A 105 10.30 2.91 -17.59
CA PHE A 105 9.06 3.50 -18.09
C PHE A 105 7.84 2.63 -17.79
N VAL A 106 6.69 3.28 -17.75
CA VAL A 106 5.37 2.61 -17.72
C VAL A 106 4.76 2.67 -19.10
N ASN A 107 4.26 1.53 -19.59
CA ASN A 107 3.53 1.42 -20.84
C ASN A 107 2.12 2.05 -20.70
N LEU A 108 1.82 3.08 -21.49
CA LEU A 108 0.52 3.76 -21.51
C LEU A 108 -0.48 3.08 -22.47
N ALA A 109 0.00 2.22 -23.35
CA ALA A 109 -0.79 1.42 -24.27
C ALA A 109 -0.12 0.05 -24.49
N ASP A 110 -0.75 -0.80 -25.30
CA ASP A 110 -0.14 -2.05 -25.73
C ASP A 110 0.91 -1.76 -26.81
N ASN A 111 2.17 -1.86 -26.41
CA ASN A 111 3.33 -1.49 -27.21
C ASN A 111 4.10 -2.69 -27.75
N ALA A 112 3.56 -3.90 -27.60
CA ALA A 112 4.15 -5.17 -28.00
C ALA A 112 4.68 -5.15 -29.43
N ALA A 113 3.87 -4.64 -30.38
CA ALA A 113 4.22 -4.56 -31.80
C ALA A 113 5.50 -3.77 -32.10
N ASN A 114 5.97 -2.94 -31.17
CA ASN A 114 7.17 -2.13 -31.31
C ASN A 114 8.27 -2.53 -30.29
N LEU A 115 7.95 -2.51 -29.00
CA LEU A 115 8.92 -2.69 -27.91
C LEU A 115 9.37 -4.16 -27.73
N ASP A 116 8.60 -5.14 -28.20
CA ASP A 116 9.01 -6.54 -28.10
C ASP A 116 9.91 -6.97 -29.27
N HIS A 117 9.89 -6.21 -30.37
CA HIS A 117 10.53 -6.58 -31.64
C HIS A 117 11.74 -5.71 -32.02
N GLN A 118 12.09 -4.70 -31.21
CA GLN A 118 13.22 -3.82 -31.49
C GLN A 118 14.28 -3.91 -30.39
N ASN A 119 15.53 -3.61 -30.74
CA ASN A 119 16.66 -3.54 -29.81
C ASN A 119 16.82 -4.79 -28.91
N GLY A 120 16.42 -5.98 -29.38
CA GLY A 120 16.41 -7.22 -28.59
C GLY A 120 15.26 -7.34 -27.57
N GLY A 121 14.22 -6.52 -27.70
CA GLY A 121 13.09 -6.43 -26.79
C GLY A 121 13.39 -5.61 -25.54
N PHE A 122 12.36 -5.05 -24.91
CA PHE A 122 12.48 -4.29 -23.66
C PHE A 122 11.98 -5.12 -22.48
N THR A 123 12.85 -5.34 -21.49
CA THR A 123 12.55 -6.22 -20.34
C THR A 123 11.45 -5.62 -19.47
N VAL A 124 10.26 -6.22 -19.53
CA VAL A 124 9.20 -6.01 -18.53
C VAL A 124 9.58 -6.73 -17.24
N PHE A 125 9.70 -5.97 -16.16
CA PHE A 125 10.11 -6.47 -14.85
C PHE A 125 9.07 -6.20 -13.74
N GLY A 126 7.95 -5.59 -14.09
CA GLY A 126 6.83 -5.40 -13.17
C GLY A 126 5.58 -4.89 -13.87
N LYS A 127 4.54 -4.65 -13.07
CA LYS A 127 3.28 -4.03 -13.52
C LYS A 127 2.73 -3.09 -12.46
N VAL A 128 2.07 -2.03 -12.90
CA VAL A 128 1.31 -1.14 -12.03
C VAL A 128 0.06 -1.87 -11.53
N VAL A 129 -0.22 -1.78 -10.22
CA VAL A 129 -1.37 -2.42 -9.57
C VAL A 129 -2.26 -1.41 -8.85
N GLY A 130 -3.46 -1.84 -8.46
CA GLY A 130 -4.45 -1.00 -7.79
C GLY A 130 -4.84 0.22 -8.64
N ASN A 131 -4.96 1.38 -8.01
CA ASN A 131 -5.32 2.64 -8.67
C ASN A 131 -4.12 3.38 -9.32
N GLY A 132 -2.93 2.77 -9.35
CA GLY A 132 -1.72 3.45 -9.82
C GLY A 132 -1.81 3.90 -11.28
N MET A 133 -2.53 3.18 -12.14
CA MET A 133 -2.71 3.59 -13.54
C MET A 133 -3.51 4.87 -13.69
N THR A 134 -4.44 5.17 -12.78
CA THR A 134 -5.17 6.45 -12.78
C THR A 134 -4.22 7.62 -12.57
N VAL A 135 -3.23 7.46 -11.69
CA VAL A 135 -2.18 8.47 -11.43
C VAL A 135 -1.26 8.60 -12.64
N VAL A 136 -0.80 7.47 -13.20
CA VAL A 136 0.04 7.44 -14.40
C VAL A 136 -0.63 8.15 -15.58
N ASP A 137 -1.91 7.85 -15.83
CA ASP A 137 -2.67 8.49 -16.91
C ASP A 137 -2.87 9.99 -16.67
N ALA A 138 -3.05 10.41 -15.41
CA ALA A 138 -3.18 11.82 -15.06
C ALA A 138 -1.86 12.58 -15.33
N LEU A 139 -0.71 12.02 -14.93
CA LEU A 139 0.61 12.57 -15.24
C LEU A 139 0.87 12.62 -16.75
N ALA A 140 0.49 11.57 -17.48
CA ALA A 140 0.69 11.49 -18.92
C ALA A 140 -0.14 12.50 -19.74
N LYS A 141 -1.20 13.07 -19.14
CA LYS A 141 -2.04 14.13 -19.74
C LYS A 141 -1.43 15.53 -19.62
N TRP A 142 -0.37 15.69 -18.82
CA TRP A 142 0.28 16.99 -18.68
C TRP A 142 0.90 17.45 -20.00
N PRO A 143 0.89 18.76 -20.30
CA PRO A 143 1.60 19.29 -21.46
C PRO A 143 3.07 18.91 -21.44
N VAL A 144 3.62 18.57 -22.60
CA VAL A 144 5.01 18.15 -22.74
C VAL A 144 5.83 19.23 -23.43
N TYR A 145 7.04 19.48 -22.92
CA TYR A 145 7.93 20.54 -23.40
C TYR A 145 9.32 20.00 -23.74
N SER A 146 10.01 20.72 -24.62
CA SER A 146 11.45 20.58 -24.80
C SER A 146 12.15 21.54 -23.84
N VAL A 147 12.93 20.99 -22.91
CA VAL A 147 13.53 21.76 -21.81
C VAL A 147 15.03 21.55 -21.78
N ASN A 148 15.78 22.65 -21.82
CA ASN A 148 17.21 22.63 -21.60
C ASN A 148 17.50 22.95 -20.12
N PHE A 149 17.89 21.93 -19.37
CA PHE A 149 18.26 22.07 -17.96
C PHE A 149 19.76 22.37 -17.73
N GLY A 150 20.51 22.69 -18.79
CA GLY A 150 21.95 22.91 -18.71
C GLY A 150 22.76 21.62 -18.52
N LEU A 151 22.19 20.47 -18.90
CA LEU A 151 22.87 19.18 -18.83
C LEU A 151 23.84 18.99 -20.01
N SER A 152 24.92 18.25 -19.81
CA SER A 152 25.88 17.90 -20.87
C SER A 152 25.28 17.08 -22.02
N ILE A 153 24.14 16.42 -21.76
CA ILE A 153 23.37 15.64 -22.73
C ILE A 153 22.44 16.50 -23.60
N GLY A 154 22.36 17.81 -23.36
CA GLY A 154 21.53 18.74 -24.10
C GLY A 154 20.07 18.83 -23.63
N THR A 155 19.17 19.12 -24.57
CA THR A 155 17.74 19.36 -24.31
C THR A 155 16.98 18.06 -24.14
N LEU A 156 16.21 17.94 -23.04
CA LEU A 156 15.28 16.85 -22.85
C LEU A 156 13.99 17.16 -23.60
N THR A 157 13.52 16.22 -24.42
CA THR A 157 12.31 16.38 -25.22
C THR A 157 11.16 15.58 -24.60
N GLY A 158 9.97 16.19 -24.57
CA GLY A 158 8.76 15.53 -24.08
C GLY A 158 8.64 15.54 -22.55
N VAL A 159 9.21 16.52 -21.85
CA VAL A 159 9.13 16.62 -20.38
C VAL A 159 7.70 17.02 -19.98
N PRO A 160 6.94 16.20 -19.23
CA PRO A 160 5.63 16.58 -18.71
C PRO A 160 5.75 17.66 -17.62
N VAL A 161 5.08 18.80 -17.83
CA VAL A 161 5.08 19.95 -16.92
C VAL A 161 3.68 20.54 -16.82
N ASP A 162 3.19 20.75 -15.59
CA ASP A 162 1.97 21.52 -15.35
C ASP A 162 2.31 22.95 -14.91
N LEU A 163 2.55 23.82 -15.89
CA LEU A 163 2.94 25.20 -15.59
C LEU A 163 1.88 25.97 -14.81
N ALA A 164 0.59 25.65 -14.92
CA ALA A 164 -0.52 26.37 -14.27
C ALA A 164 -0.41 27.92 -14.38
N GLY A 165 0.12 28.44 -15.49
CA GLY A 165 0.35 29.88 -15.71
C GLY A 165 1.73 30.42 -15.28
N SER A 166 2.59 29.58 -14.70
CA SER A 166 4.01 29.90 -14.44
C SER A 166 4.83 29.95 -15.73
N THR A 167 5.87 30.79 -15.74
CA THR A 167 6.86 30.87 -16.82
C THR A 167 8.14 30.09 -16.52
N SER A 168 8.27 29.54 -15.31
CA SER A 168 9.49 28.86 -14.84
C SER A 168 9.19 27.46 -14.37
N ILE A 169 10.07 26.52 -14.75
CA ILE A 169 10.01 25.12 -14.31
C ILE A 169 10.65 25.02 -12.92
N THR A 170 9.94 24.38 -12.00
CA THR A 170 10.36 24.12 -10.62
C THR A 170 9.89 22.73 -10.21
N ALA A 171 10.33 22.22 -9.06
CA ALA A 171 9.83 20.95 -8.53
C ALA A 171 8.29 20.92 -8.39
N ALA A 172 7.64 22.06 -8.15
CA ALA A 172 6.20 22.14 -7.94
C ALA A 172 5.36 21.90 -9.21
N ASN A 173 5.94 22.10 -10.40
CA ASN A 173 5.25 21.88 -11.68
C ASN A 173 5.85 20.75 -12.52
N LEU A 174 6.86 20.05 -12.00
CA LEU A 174 7.38 18.84 -12.60
C LEU A 174 6.63 17.61 -12.10
N ALA A 175 6.51 16.60 -12.97
CA ALA A 175 6.00 15.28 -12.62
C ALA A 175 7.00 14.54 -11.71
N MET A 176 7.13 15.00 -10.47
CA MET A 176 8.13 14.53 -9.51
C MET A 176 7.79 13.13 -9.01
N VAL A 177 8.82 12.29 -8.86
CA VAL A 177 8.87 11.14 -7.96
C VAL A 177 9.44 11.65 -6.65
N THR A 178 8.57 11.83 -5.65
CA THR A 178 8.99 12.32 -4.34
C THR A 178 9.74 11.26 -3.56
N ARG A 179 9.31 9.99 -3.70
CA ARG A 179 9.92 8.86 -3.01
C ARG A 179 9.66 7.55 -3.73
N ALA A 180 10.66 6.67 -3.78
CA ALA A 180 10.45 5.26 -4.13
C ALA A 180 10.78 4.38 -2.93
N THR A 181 9.93 3.41 -2.58
CA THR A 181 10.15 2.57 -1.39
C THR A 181 9.76 1.13 -1.65
N LEU A 182 10.65 0.20 -1.27
CA LEU A 182 10.34 -1.21 -1.23
C LEU A 182 9.36 -1.46 -0.08
N LEU A 183 8.15 -1.89 -0.42
CA LEU A 183 7.15 -2.23 0.57
C LEU A 183 7.39 -3.68 1.04
N PRO A 184 7.41 -3.93 2.36
CA PRO A 184 7.56 -5.28 2.88
C PRO A 184 6.26 -6.07 2.71
N THR A 185 6.36 -7.35 2.33
CA THR A 185 5.27 -8.28 2.60
C THR A 185 5.21 -8.49 4.10
N ARG A 186 4.01 -8.53 4.66
CA ARG A 186 3.84 -8.87 6.06
C ARG A 186 2.83 -10.00 6.21
N THR A 187 3.06 -10.85 7.20
CA THR A 187 2.22 -12.00 7.50
C THR A 187 1.58 -11.86 8.87
N LEU A 188 0.37 -12.38 9.00
CA LEU A 188 -0.37 -12.47 10.25
C LEU A 188 -0.52 -13.92 10.64
N SER A 189 -0.06 -14.26 11.84
CA SER A 189 -0.30 -15.56 12.45
C SER A 189 -1.67 -15.55 13.12
N LEU A 190 -2.57 -16.38 12.64
CA LEU A 190 -3.93 -16.53 13.16
C LEU A 190 -4.05 -17.89 13.85
N LEU A 191 -4.50 -17.88 15.10
CA LEU A 191 -4.74 -19.11 15.86
C LEU A 191 -6.09 -19.73 15.47
N PRO A 192 -6.29 -21.04 15.68
CA PRO A 192 -7.60 -21.64 15.54
C PRO A 192 -8.67 -20.89 16.37
N GLY A 193 -9.86 -20.71 15.82
CA GLY A 193 -10.94 -19.93 16.43
C GLY A 193 -10.90 -18.43 16.09
N TRP A 194 -11.43 -17.61 16.99
CA TRP A 194 -11.62 -16.17 16.76
C TRP A 194 -10.35 -15.37 16.99
N ASN A 195 -9.98 -14.59 15.97
CA ASN A 195 -8.90 -13.62 16.03
C ASN A 195 -9.42 -12.24 15.66
N LEU A 196 -8.99 -11.22 16.41
CA LEU A 196 -9.19 -9.83 16.05
C LEU A 196 -7.92 -9.33 15.34
N ALA A 197 -7.98 -9.29 14.02
CA ALA A 197 -6.87 -8.90 13.16
C ALA A 197 -7.07 -7.48 12.63
N GLY A 198 -6.00 -6.89 12.10
CA GLY A 198 -6.02 -5.52 11.61
C GLY A 198 -5.27 -5.34 10.30
N ASN A 199 -5.87 -4.63 9.36
CA ASN A 199 -5.17 -4.13 8.19
C ASN A 199 -4.39 -2.86 8.55
N GLY A 200 -3.22 -3.04 9.15
CA GLY A 200 -2.29 -1.94 9.44
C GLY A 200 -1.52 -1.43 8.23
N SER A 201 -1.83 -1.92 7.03
CA SER A 201 -1.25 -1.48 5.76
C SER A 201 -2.17 -0.45 5.10
N ASP A 202 -1.63 0.50 4.36
CA ASP A 202 -2.43 1.46 3.60
C ASP A 202 -2.96 0.91 2.26
N ALA A 203 -2.66 -0.35 1.95
CA ALA A 203 -3.24 -1.08 0.83
C ALA A 203 -4.48 -1.88 1.26
N PRO A 204 -5.54 -1.92 0.44
CA PRO A 204 -6.75 -2.69 0.75
C PRO A 204 -6.50 -4.20 0.62
N LEU A 205 -7.05 -4.97 1.56
CA LEU A 205 -7.07 -6.44 1.54
C LEU A 205 -8.33 -6.93 0.82
N ASN A 206 -8.17 -7.57 -0.34
CA ASN A 206 -9.25 -8.22 -1.06
C ASN A 206 -9.66 -9.52 -0.34
N VAL A 207 -10.89 -9.57 0.16
CA VAL A 207 -11.33 -10.61 1.10
C VAL A 207 -11.53 -11.95 0.40
N SER A 208 -12.14 -11.96 -0.79
CA SER A 208 -12.38 -13.20 -1.53
C SER A 208 -11.10 -13.89 -1.97
N THR A 209 -10.05 -13.13 -2.24
CA THR A 209 -8.73 -13.67 -2.57
C THR A 209 -7.99 -14.14 -1.31
N ALA A 210 -7.96 -13.29 -0.28
CA ALA A 210 -7.17 -13.54 0.92
C ALA A 210 -7.71 -14.69 1.79
N PHE A 211 -9.02 -14.89 1.77
CA PHE A 211 -9.71 -15.88 2.62
C PHE A 211 -10.42 -16.96 1.80
N ALA A 212 -9.99 -17.23 0.57
CA ALA A 212 -10.63 -18.19 -0.34
C ALA A 212 -10.68 -19.64 0.19
N ASP A 213 -9.72 -20.04 1.01
CA ASP A 213 -9.57 -21.42 1.49
C ASP A 213 -10.60 -21.73 2.60
N ALA A 214 -11.70 -22.38 2.19
CA ALA A 214 -12.79 -22.79 3.08
C ALA A 214 -12.41 -23.88 4.09
N GLN A 215 -11.26 -24.55 3.93
CA GLN A 215 -10.75 -25.49 4.93
C GLN A 215 -10.00 -24.77 6.05
N ARG A 216 -9.46 -23.58 5.78
CA ARG A 216 -8.72 -22.75 6.74
C ARG A 216 -9.60 -21.72 7.42
N PHE A 217 -10.45 -21.03 6.66
CA PHE A 217 -11.24 -19.91 7.16
C PHE A 217 -12.73 -20.27 7.18
N VAL A 218 -13.38 -20.00 8.32
CA VAL A 218 -14.81 -20.25 8.52
C VAL A 218 -15.61 -19.02 8.12
N THR A 219 -15.30 -17.87 8.72
CA THR A 219 -15.94 -16.59 8.40
C THR A 219 -15.01 -15.41 8.69
N VAL A 220 -15.23 -14.30 8.01
CA VAL A 220 -14.57 -13.01 8.23
C VAL A 220 -15.65 -11.96 8.44
N TRP A 221 -15.48 -11.09 9.43
CA TRP A 221 -16.45 -10.08 9.81
C TRP A 221 -15.79 -8.73 10.01
N LYS A 222 -16.49 -7.68 9.61
CA LYS A 222 -16.06 -6.30 9.83
C LYS A 222 -17.26 -5.47 10.27
N TRP A 223 -17.04 -4.64 11.28
CA TRP A 223 -17.99 -3.59 11.62
C TRP A 223 -17.71 -2.35 10.77
N VAL A 224 -18.71 -1.91 10.02
CA VAL A 224 -18.68 -0.67 9.26
C VAL A 224 -19.37 0.39 10.10
N ALA A 225 -18.61 1.33 10.65
CA ALA A 225 -19.17 2.44 11.42
C ALA A 225 -19.97 3.38 10.50
N GLY A 226 -21.06 3.95 11.01
CA GLY A 226 -21.93 4.83 10.24
C GLY A 226 -22.73 5.77 11.14
N ALA A 227 -23.09 6.94 10.59
CA ALA A 227 -23.76 8.02 11.31
C ALA A 227 -25.15 7.65 11.88
N SER A 228 -25.80 6.63 11.32
CA SER A 228 -27.13 6.15 11.74
C SER A 228 -27.08 4.82 12.50
N GLY A 229 -25.92 4.47 13.06
CA GLY A 229 -25.61 3.14 13.55
C GLY A 229 -24.88 2.34 12.47
N GLY A 230 -23.75 1.74 12.85
CA GLY A 230 -22.98 0.90 11.94
C GLY A 230 -23.68 -0.43 11.63
N PHE A 231 -23.06 -1.21 10.75
CA PHE A 231 -23.56 -2.53 10.37
C PHE A 231 -22.43 -3.54 10.25
N TRP A 232 -22.80 -4.82 10.30
CA TRP A 232 -21.85 -5.92 10.07
C TRP A 232 -21.80 -6.28 8.59
N ALA A 233 -20.59 -6.30 8.05
CA ALA A 233 -20.26 -6.93 6.78
C ALA A 233 -19.58 -8.27 7.07
N PHE A 234 -19.88 -9.30 6.26
CA PHE A 234 -19.37 -10.64 6.46
C PHE A 234 -18.97 -11.33 5.15
N TYR A 235 -18.06 -12.29 5.27
CA TYR A 235 -17.66 -13.19 4.20
C TYR A 235 -17.54 -14.61 4.75
N ALA A 236 -18.02 -15.60 3.99
CA ALA A 236 -17.82 -17.02 4.28
C ALA A 236 -17.35 -17.73 3.01
N PRO A 237 -16.11 -18.26 2.97
CA PRO A 237 -15.59 -18.91 1.78
C PRO A 237 -16.37 -20.16 1.39
N ALA A 238 -16.91 -20.91 2.36
CA ALA A 238 -17.74 -22.08 2.08
C ALA A 238 -19.06 -21.74 1.36
N LEU A 239 -19.61 -20.53 1.58
CA LEU A 239 -20.78 -20.04 0.84
C LEU A 239 -20.36 -19.44 -0.50
N ALA A 240 -19.26 -18.70 -0.53
CA ALA A 240 -18.72 -18.11 -1.76
C ALA A 240 -18.37 -19.18 -2.80
N ALA A 241 -17.79 -20.31 -2.37
CA ALA A 241 -17.40 -21.42 -3.24
C ALA A 241 -18.58 -22.12 -3.94
N GLN A 242 -19.82 -21.93 -3.46
CA GLN A 242 -21.02 -22.46 -4.12
C GLN A 242 -21.39 -21.66 -5.38
N GLY A 243 -20.82 -20.46 -5.55
CA GLY A 243 -21.08 -19.59 -6.70
C GLY A 243 -22.46 -18.94 -6.69
N GLY A 244 -22.78 -18.22 -7.76
CA GLY A 244 -24.05 -17.48 -7.88
C GLY A 244 -24.21 -16.39 -6.81
N GLN A 245 -25.44 -16.22 -6.32
CA GLN A 245 -25.79 -15.22 -5.29
C GLN A 245 -25.84 -15.79 -3.86
N VAL A 246 -25.43 -17.05 -3.63
CA VAL A 246 -25.63 -17.76 -2.35
C VAL A 246 -25.09 -16.97 -1.14
N LEU A 247 -23.87 -16.44 -1.24
CA LEU A 247 -23.28 -15.62 -0.17
C LEU A 247 -24.08 -14.32 0.06
N ALA A 248 -24.47 -13.65 -1.02
CA ALA A 248 -25.20 -12.38 -0.97
C ALA A 248 -26.61 -12.56 -0.40
N ASP A 249 -27.32 -13.60 -0.85
CA ASP A 249 -28.65 -13.97 -0.36
C ASP A 249 -28.61 -14.33 1.12
N TYR A 250 -27.59 -15.08 1.55
CA TYR A 250 -27.39 -15.39 2.97
C TYR A 250 -27.13 -14.11 3.78
N ALA A 251 -26.20 -13.25 3.35
CA ALA A 251 -25.93 -11.96 3.99
C ALA A 251 -27.21 -11.14 4.14
N ALA A 252 -27.95 -10.95 3.05
CA ALA A 252 -29.19 -10.19 3.02
C ALA A 252 -30.25 -10.79 3.97
N SER A 253 -30.40 -12.11 3.99
CA SER A 253 -31.35 -12.82 4.88
C SER A 253 -31.08 -12.60 6.37
N LYS A 254 -29.85 -12.21 6.73
CA LYS A 254 -29.42 -11.92 8.11
C LYS A 254 -29.24 -10.44 8.40
N GLY A 255 -29.50 -9.56 7.42
CA GLY A 255 -29.29 -8.13 7.55
C GLY A 255 -27.81 -7.71 7.55
N TYR A 256 -26.94 -8.54 6.96
CA TYR A 256 -25.52 -8.23 6.78
C TYR A 256 -25.24 -7.77 5.34
N GLN A 257 -24.12 -7.08 5.17
CA GLN A 257 -23.55 -6.83 3.84
C GLN A 257 -22.46 -7.87 3.52
N VAL A 258 -22.19 -8.09 2.23
CA VAL A 258 -21.05 -8.89 1.81
C VAL A 258 -19.77 -8.08 2.01
N LEU A 259 -18.79 -8.67 2.67
CA LEU A 259 -17.48 -8.07 2.89
C LEU A 259 -16.57 -8.35 1.70
N GLU A 260 -16.39 -7.35 0.83
CA GLU A 260 -15.54 -7.46 -0.36
C GLU A 260 -14.07 -7.13 -0.10
N SER A 261 -13.83 -6.12 0.75
CA SER A 261 -12.49 -5.63 1.06
C SER A 261 -12.40 -5.08 2.48
N ILE A 262 -11.19 -5.15 3.04
CA ILE A 262 -10.81 -4.50 4.30
C ILE A 262 -9.81 -3.39 3.94
N GLN A 263 -10.24 -2.15 4.13
CA GLN A 263 -9.50 -0.95 3.76
C GLN A 263 -8.35 -0.67 4.75
N ALA A 264 -7.53 0.30 4.37
CA ALA A 264 -6.43 0.79 5.20
C ALA A 264 -6.92 1.20 6.59
N GLY A 265 -6.26 0.68 7.63
CA GLY A 265 -6.54 1.06 9.01
C GLY A 265 -7.79 0.44 9.62
N GLU A 266 -8.42 -0.51 8.92
CA GLU A 266 -9.60 -1.21 9.43
C GLU A 266 -9.24 -2.50 10.17
N GLY A 267 -9.90 -2.72 11.30
CA GLY A 267 -9.87 -3.99 12.01
C GLY A 267 -10.94 -4.94 11.47
N PHE A 268 -10.75 -6.24 11.70
CA PHE A 268 -11.70 -7.28 11.32
C PHE A 268 -11.55 -8.52 12.19
N TRP A 269 -12.64 -9.25 12.34
CA TRP A 269 -12.64 -10.57 12.95
C TRP A 269 -12.46 -11.64 11.89
N VAL A 270 -11.68 -12.66 12.22
CA VAL A 270 -11.57 -13.88 11.42
C VAL A 270 -11.71 -15.10 12.32
N ASN A 271 -12.57 -16.02 11.91
CA ASN A 271 -12.70 -17.34 12.53
C ASN A 271 -11.93 -18.36 11.70
N VAL A 272 -10.87 -18.91 12.28
CA VAL A 272 -10.02 -19.94 11.67
C VAL A 272 -10.48 -21.32 12.10
N ALA A 273 -10.49 -22.28 11.19
CA ALA A 273 -10.90 -23.65 11.47
C ALA A 273 -10.08 -24.25 12.64
N GLN A 274 -10.75 -25.00 13.52
CA GLN A 274 -10.21 -25.41 14.83
C GLN A 274 -8.92 -26.26 14.77
N ASN A 275 -8.62 -26.87 13.62
CA ASN A 275 -7.54 -27.84 13.50
C ASN A 275 -6.25 -27.27 12.89
N GLN A 276 -6.24 -26.02 12.43
CA GLN A 276 -5.09 -25.46 11.71
C GLN A 276 -4.87 -23.98 12.02
N ALA A 277 -3.70 -23.64 12.57
CA ALA A 277 -3.22 -22.27 12.55
C ALA A 277 -3.02 -21.81 11.10
N SER A 278 -3.28 -20.53 10.83
CA SER A 278 -3.22 -19.98 9.48
C SER A 278 -2.27 -18.79 9.43
N VAL A 279 -1.53 -18.69 8.32
CA VAL A 279 -0.73 -17.51 8.02
C VAL A 279 -1.43 -16.75 6.90
N LEU A 280 -1.85 -15.52 7.22
CA LEU A 280 -2.47 -14.62 6.27
C LEU A 280 -1.42 -13.63 5.76
N THR A 281 -1.18 -13.63 4.45
CA THR A 281 -0.35 -12.61 3.81
C THR A 281 -1.18 -11.34 3.61
N VAL A 282 -0.71 -10.23 4.16
CA VAL A 282 -1.35 -8.92 4.01
C VAL A 282 -0.69 -8.19 2.82
N PRO A 283 -1.48 -7.44 2.02
CA PRO A 283 -0.97 -6.62 0.94
C PRO A 283 0.19 -5.73 1.37
N TYR A 284 1.16 -5.63 0.48
CA TYR A 284 2.24 -4.66 0.54
C TYR A 284 1.67 -3.24 0.72
N GLY A 285 2.19 -2.49 1.68
CA GLY A 285 1.82 -1.08 1.88
C GLY A 285 2.62 -0.46 3.01
N ASN A 286 2.49 0.86 3.16
CA ASN A 286 3.08 1.55 4.29
C ASN A 286 2.28 1.26 5.55
N ALA A 287 2.95 1.36 6.70
CA ALA A 287 2.26 1.27 7.99
C ALA A 287 1.31 2.45 8.16
N VAL A 288 0.02 2.16 8.38
CA VAL A 288 -0.96 3.16 8.82
C VAL A 288 -0.54 3.67 10.20
N THR A 289 -0.40 4.98 10.35
CA THR A 289 0.01 5.60 11.61
C THR A 289 -1.21 5.92 12.47
N SER A 290 -1.01 6.06 13.79
CA SER A 290 -2.08 6.46 14.71
C SER A 290 -2.75 7.78 14.32
N GLY A 291 -1.98 8.75 13.82
CA GLY A 291 -2.52 10.05 13.40
C GLY A 291 -3.38 9.98 12.14
N ALA A 292 -3.11 9.03 11.24
CA ALA A 292 -3.90 8.83 10.02
C ALA A 292 -5.35 8.41 10.31
N LEU A 293 -5.64 7.82 11.46
CA LEU A 293 -7.00 7.42 11.85
C LEU A 293 -7.84 8.58 12.40
N SER A 294 -7.23 9.69 12.81
CA SER A 294 -7.94 10.80 13.47
C SER A 294 -9.09 11.40 12.66
N SER A 295 -8.96 11.41 11.33
CA SER A 295 -9.97 11.89 10.39
C SER A 295 -10.94 10.80 9.91
N VAL A 296 -10.68 9.53 10.22
CA VAL A 296 -11.40 8.37 9.67
C VAL A 296 -12.37 7.77 10.70
N LEU A 297 -11.99 7.77 11.98
CA LEU A 297 -12.84 7.25 13.06
C LEU A 297 -14.18 7.99 13.09
N GLN A 298 -15.29 7.26 13.07
CA GLN A 298 -16.64 7.83 13.17
C GLN A 298 -17.08 7.95 14.63
N PRO A 299 -18.11 8.75 14.95
CA PRO A 299 -18.78 8.65 16.24
C PRO A 299 -19.31 7.23 16.51
N GLY A 300 -19.23 6.80 17.76
CA GLY A 300 -19.50 5.46 18.25
C GLY A 300 -18.32 4.48 18.17
N TRP A 301 -18.67 3.21 18.03
CA TRP A 301 -17.72 2.11 17.95
C TRP A 301 -17.09 1.99 16.57
N ASN A 302 -15.77 1.90 16.55
CA ASN A 302 -14.97 1.66 15.35
C ASN A 302 -14.11 0.43 15.54
N LEU A 303 -13.97 -0.36 14.48
CA LEU A 303 -13.06 -1.48 14.42
C LEU A 303 -11.85 -1.06 13.58
N ALA A 304 -10.71 -0.87 14.23
CA ALA A 304 -9.57 -0.17 13.68
C ALA A 304 -8.29 -1.00 13.74
N ALA A 305 -7.27 -0.54 13.01
CA ALA A 305 -5.94 -1.13 12.95
C ALA A 305 -4.89 -0.06 12.63
N ILE A 306 -3.66 -0.27 13.09
CA ILE A 306 -2.50 0.55 12.72
C ILE A 306 -1.33 -0.37 12.36
N GLY A 307 -0.36 0.13 11.59
CA GLY A 307 0.84 -0.60 11.20
C GLY A 307 2.06 -0.31 12.07
N THR A 308 2.02 0.79 12.82
CA THR A 308 3.10 1.22 13.72
C THR A 308 2.94 0.62 15.11
N THR A 309 4.01 0.09 15.70
CA THR A 309 3.99 -0.37 17.09
C THR A 309 3.73 0.84 18.00
N THR A 310 2.61 0.84 18.71
CA THR A 310 2.18 2.00 19.50
C THR A 310 1.45 1.56 20.77
N PRO A 311 1.91 1.99 21.96
CA PRO A 311 1.16 1.80 23.20
C PRO A 311 -0.21 2.49 23.15
N PRO A 312 -1.26 1.94 23.80
CA PRO A 312 -2.61 2.51 23.76
C PRO A 312 -2.68 4.00 24.15
N GLN A 313 -1.92 4.41 25.17
CA GLN A 313 -1.85 5.81 25.59
C GLN A 313 -1.37 6.73 24.45
N GLN A 314 -0.32 6.34 23.73
CA GLN A 314 0.22 7.13 22.61
C GLN A 314 -0.77 7.18 21.44
N PHE A 315 -1.48 6.08 21.19
CA PHE A 315 -2.53 6.06 20.18
C PHE A 315 -3.64 7.06 20.50
N VAL A 316 -4.13 7.07 21.74
CA VAL A 316 -5.19 7.99 22.19
C VAL A 316 -4.75 9.44 22.09
N THR A 317 -3.53 9.78 22.54
CA THR A 317 -2.99 11.15 22.43
C THR A 317 -2.85 11.62 20.98
N ALA A 318 -2.65 10.72 20.03
CA ALA A 318 -2.56 11.06 18.61
C ALA A 318 -3.91 11.37 17.95
N GLN A 319 -5.04 11.13 18.64
CA GLN A 319 -6.37 11.41 18.10
C GLN A 319 -6.77 12.87 18.36
N THR A 320 -7.41 13.50 17.38
CA THR A 320 -7.95 14.86 17.50
C THR A 320 -9.26 14.93 18.28
N SER A 321 -9.94 13.79 18.41
CA SER A 321 -11.23 13.65 19.10
C SER A 321 -11.10 12.70 20.27
N ALA A 322 -11.96 12.88 21.27
CA ALA A 322 -11.94 12.07 22.49
C ALA A 322 -12.14 10.58 22.16
N VAL A 323 -11.31 9.73 22.76
CA VAL A 323 -11.48 8.29 22.81
C VAL A 323 -11.83 7.92 24.25
N THR A 324 -12.88 7.13 24.44
CA THR A 324 -13.32 6.75 25.80
C THR A 324 -12.75 5.41 26.24
N THR A 325 -12.67 4.45 25.33
CA THR A 325 -12.11 3.13 25.61
C THR A 325 -11.46 2.55 24.37
N LEU A 326 -10.47 1.68 24.59
CA LEU A 326 -9.78 0.89 23.59
C LEU A 326 -9.71 -0.57 24.05
N TRP A 327 -9.95 -1.50 23.11
CA TRP A 327 -9.99 -2.93 23.40
C TRP A 327 -9.28 -3.73 22.32
N ALA A 328 -8.44 -4.69 22.71
CA ALA A 328 -7.83 -5.66 21.78
C ALA A 328 -8.08 -7.08 22.28
N TRP A 329 -8.16 -8.04 21.36
CA TRP A 329 -8.43 -9.44 21.71
C TRP A 329 -7.15 -10.25 21.76
N ASP A 330 -7.02 -11.09 22.78
CA ASP A 330 -6.01 -12.14 22.85
C ASP A 330 -6.63 -13.48 22.49
N SER A 331 -6.35 -13.98 21.29
CA SER A 331 -6.91 -15.24 20.81
C SER A 331 -6.46 -16.46 21.64
N ALA A 332 -5.24 -16.43 22.17
CA ALA A 332 -4.66 -17.57 22.90
C ALA A 332 -5.37 -17.77 24.26
N ARG A 333 -5.66 -16.67 24.96
CA ARG A 333 -6.32 -16.70 26.27
C ARG A 333 -7.83 -16.52 26.17
N SER A 334 -8.34 -16.14 25.00
CA SER A 334 -9.74 -15.74 24.80
C SER A 334 -10.17 -14.64 25.78
N GLN A 335 -9.32 -13.61 25.93
CA GLN A 335 -9.52 -12.50 26.85
C GLN A 335 -9.32 -11.15 26.16
N TRP A 336 -9.94 -10.12 26.73
CA TRP A 336 -9.84 -8.75 26.25
C TRP A 336 -8.72 -8.00 26.97
N TYR A 337 -7.83 -7.37 26.21
CA TYR A 337 -7.05 -6.22 26.68
C TYR A 337 -7.93 -4.98 26.74
N PHE A 338 -7.74 -4.14 27.76
CA PHE A 338 -8.52 -2.93 27.97
C PHE A 338 -7.66 -1.71 28.29
N TYR A 339 -8.05 -0.56 27.74
CA TYR A 339 -7.48 0.74 28.10
C TYR A 339 -8.58 1.81 28.11
N ALA A 340 -8.56 2.69 29.11
CA ALA A 340 -9.43 3.87 29.18
C ALA A 340 -8.64 5.09 29.67
N PRO A 341 -8.54 6.17 28.88
CA PRO A 341 -7.78 7.35 29.25
C PRO A 341 -8.29 8.04 30.52
N ASP A 342 -9.61 8.08 30.74
CA ASP A 342 -10.19 8.69 31.94
C ASP A 342 -9.80 7.97 33.23
N LEU A 343 -9.65 6.64 33.18
CA LEU A 343 -9.17 5.85 34.32
C LEU A 343 -7.66 6.01 34.49
N ALA A 344 -6.91 6.05 33.38
CA ALA A 344 -5.47 6.28 33.40
C ALA A 344 -5.12 7.66 33.98
N ALA A 345 -5.88 8.69 33.64
CA ALA A 345 -5.66 10.07 34.08
C ALA A 345 -5.85 10.27 35.60
N LYS A 346 -6.58 9.38 36.27
CA LYS A 346 -6.72 9.40 37.74
C LYS A 346 -5.43 8.99 38.46
N GLY A 347 -4.48 8.37 37.76
CA GLY A 347 -3.21 7.93 38.31
C GLY A 347 -3.33 6.77 39.31
N GLY A 348 -2.22 6.44 39.98
CA GLY A 348 -2.14 5.32 40.92
C GLY A 348 -2.48 3.97 40.24
N MET A 349 -3.21 3.11 40.95
CA MET A 349 -3.63 1.79 40.46
C MET A 349 -5.05 1.77 39.86
N VAL A 350 -5.72 2.92 39.69
CA VAL A 350 -7.15 2.97 39.34
C VAL A 350 -7.50 2.20 38.06
N LEU A 351 -6.72 2.36 37.00
CA LEU A 351 -6.93 1.60 35.75
C LEU A 351 -6.65 0.10 35.96
N THR A 352 -5.53 -0.24 36.59
CA THR A 352 -5.10 -1.63 36.81
C THR A 352 -6.07 -2.38 37.73
N ASP A 353 -6.57 -1.76 38.79
CA ASP A 353 -7.59 -2.31 39.70
C ASP A 353 -8.90 -2.56 38.94
N TYR A 354 -9.30 -1.62 38.07
CA TYR A 354 -10.49 -1.81 37.22
C TYR A 354 -10.31 -3.01 36.28
N ILE A 355 -9.18 -3.09 35.58
CA ILE A 355 -8.83 -4.19 34.68
C ILE A 355 -8.89 -5.54 35.43
N ALA A 356 -8.24 -5.63 36.59
CA ALA A 356 -8.24 -6.83 37.42
C ALA A 356 -9.66 -7.21 37.89
N SER A 357 -10.46 -6.23 38.32
CA SER A 357 -11.84 -6.46 38.78
C SER A 357 -12.77 -7.03 37.70
N LYS A 358 -12.41 -6.84 36.42
CA LYS A 358 -13.15 -7.33 35.26
C LYS A 358 -12.50 -8.54 34.59
N SER A 359 -11.37 -9.01 35.12
CA SER A 359 -10.57 -10.09 34.52
C SER A 359 -10.15 -9.81 33.08
N TYR A 360 -9.88 -8.53 32.78
CA TYR A 360 -9.28 -8.09 31.52
C TYR A 360 -7.75 -8.18 31.62
N LEU A 361 -7.10 -8.13 30.46
CA LEU A 361 -5.65 -8.05 30.35
C LEU A 361 -5.20 -6.58 30.34
N ASP A 362 -4.08 -6.29 30.98
CA ASP A 362 -3.48 -4.96 31.00
C ASP A 362 -2.42 -4.85 29.90
N PHE A 363 -2.55 -3.86 29.02
CA PHE A 363 -1.55 -3.59 28.00
C PHE A 363 -0.18 -3.26 28.60
N ALA A 364 -0.14 -2.49 29.70
CA ALA A 364 1.10 -2.03 30.30
C ALA A 364 1.86 -3.17 30.97
N THR A 365 1.18 -3.96 31.81
CA THR A 365 1.80 -5.09 32.54
C THR A 365 2.36 -6.15 31.60
N GLU A 366 1.71 -6.39 30.47
CA GLU A 366 2.15 -7.39 29.49
C GLU A 366 3.03 -6.81 28.37
N SER A 367 3.39 -5.52 28.45
CA SER A 367 4.11 -4.81 27.37
C SER A 367 3.47 -4.98 25.99
N LYS A 368 2.14 -5.18 25.95
CA LYS A 368 1.37 -5.32 24.73
C LYS A 368 1.20 -3.94 24.11
N SER A 369 1.56 -3.82 22.84
CA SER A 369 1.29 -2.63 22.04
C SER A 369 0.28 -2.95 20.95
N LEU A 370 -0.39 -1.91 20.46
CA LEU A 370 -1.03 -1.94 19.15
C LEU A 370 0.06 -2.03 18.08
N GLY A 371 -0.32 -2.38 16.87
CA GLY A 371 0.60 -2.40 15.74
C GLY A 371 0.12 -3.35 14.67
N PHE A 372 1.04 -3.66 13.77
CA PHE A 372 0.71 -4.44 12.60
C PHE A 372 0.03 -5.76 12.95
N GLY A 373 -1.13 -5.99 12.35
CA GLY A 373 -1.91 -7.21 12.55
C GLY A 373 -2.83 -7.22 13.75
N VAL A 374 -2.69 -6.26 14.66
CA VAL A 374 -3.56 -6.13 15.83
C VAL A 374 -4.77 -5.31 15.44
N GLY A 375 -5.93 -5.96 15.34
CA GLY A 375 -7.20 -5.25 15.29
C GLY A 375 -7.59 -4.81 16.71
N PHE A 376 -8.28 -3.68 16.81
CA PHE A 376 -8.79 -3.20 18.09
C PHE A 376 -10.09 -2.43 17.92
N TRP A 377 -10.92 -2.48 18.95
CA TRP A 377 -12.09 -1.61 19.06
C TRP A 377 -11.70 -0.30 19.73
N VAL A 378 -12.27 0.79 19.23
CA VAL A 378 -12.19 2.10 19.85
C VAL A 378 -13.57 2.74 19.89
N ASN A 379 -13.93 3.33 21.03
CA ASN A 379 -15.16 4.09 21.17
C ASN A 379 -14.88 5.59 21.18
N ARG A 380 -15.43 6.30 20.20
CA ARG A 380 -15.37 7.75 20.05
C ARG A 380 -16.78 8.32 20.29
N PRO A 381 -17.07 8.94 21.44
CA PRO A 381 -18.41 9.44 21.74
C PRO A 381 -18.89 10.52 20.76
#